data_AF-A0A8T9Q710-F1
#
_entry.id   AF-A0A8T9Q710-F1
#
_cell.length_a   1.000
_cell.length_b   1.000
_cell.length_c   1.000
_cell.angle_alpha   90.00
_cell.angle_beta   90.00
_cell.angle_gamma   90.00
#
_symmetry.space_group_name_H-M   'P 1'
#
loop_
_entity.id
_entity.type
_entity.pdbx_description
1 polymer ?
#
loop_
_entity_poly.entity_id
_entity_poly.type
_entity_poly.pdbx_seq_one_letter_code
_entity_poly.pdbx_strand_id
1 'polypeptide(L)'
;MAEAMEQYRQGHYPAALHALRRVPTDNLGADTMLYYNGIFLLSQGDGRAARPYLRRVLQQPGSALSRKARYHLAVAHWAAKQWPEARATFREVAVDSLNPYRRAAQKVLRNDVLREEE
;
A
#
# COMPACT_ATOMS: atom_id res chain seq x y z
N MET A 1 12.14 2.64 -14.06
CA MET A 1 11.53 3.13 -12.79
C MET A 1 11.35 4.64 -12.77
N ALA A 2 12.36 5.42 -13.16
CA ALA A 2 12.27 6.89 -13.14
C ALA A 2 11.02 7.45 -13.85
N GLU A 3 10.72 6.96 -15.06
CA GLU A 3 9.51 7.34 -15.81
C GLU A 3 8.21 7.04 -15.05
N ALA A 4 8.09 5.85 -14.43
CA ALA A 4 6.91 5.49 -13.67
C ALA A 4 6.70 6.41 -12.44
N MET A 5 7.79 6.75 -11.75
CA MET A 5 7.74 7.66 -10.61
C MET A 5 7.45 9.09 -11.04
N GLU A 6 7.92 9.52 -12.21
CA GLU A 6 7.57 10.81 -12.79
C GLU A 6 6.07 10.92 -13.06
N GLN A 7 5.52 9.95 -13.78
CA GLN A 7 4.09 9.91 -14.08
C GLN A 7 3.25 9.85 -12.80
N TYR A 8 3.70 9.10 -11.79
CA TYR A 8 3.04 9.05 -10.48
C TYR A 8 3.02 10.42 -9.80
N ARG A 9 4.14 11.16 -9.80
CA ARG A 9 4.21 12.51 -9.21
C ARG A 9 3.33 13.51 -9.94
N GLN A 10 3.15 13.34 -11.24
CA GLN A 10 2.24 14.14 -12.06
C GLN A 10 0.77 13.74 -11.90
N GLY A 11 0.45 12.70 -11.11
CA GLY A 11 -0.91 12.18 -10.95
C GLY A 11 -1.40 11.31 -12.11
N HIS A 12 -0.56 11.07 -13.12
CA HIS A 12 -0.85 10.20 -14.27
C HIS A 12 -0.69 8.72 -13.90
N TYR A 13 -1.50 8.24 -12.96
CA TYR A 13 -1.37 6.88 -12.44
C TYR A 13 -1.51 5.76 -13.49
N PRO A 14 -2.39 5.84 -14.52
CA PRO A 14 -2.43 4.82 -15.58
C PRO A 14 -1.11 4.76 -16.37
N ALA A 15 -0.54 5.93 -16.68
CA ALA A 15 0.76 6.02 -17.36
C ALA A 15 1.89 5.50 -16.45
N ALA A 16 1.83 5.78 -15.15
CA ALA A 16 2.76 5.27 -14.16
C ALA A 16 2.76 3.73 -14.11
N LEU A 17 1.58 3.10 -14.12
CA LEU A 17 1.44 1.63 -14.18
C LEU A 17 1.99 1.06 -15.48
N HIS A 18 1.68 1.69 -16.62
CA HIS A 18 2.24 1.28 -17.91
C HIS A 18 3.77 1.37 -17.94
N ALA A 19 4.33 2.48 -17.47
CA ALA A 19 5.78 2.67 -17.37
C ALA A 19 6.42 1.67 -16.39
N LEU A 20 5.74 1.33 -15.29
CA LEU A 20 6.22 0.36 -14.31
C LEU A 20 6.35 -1.04 -14.93
N ARG A 21 5.36 -1.46 -15.73
CA ARG A 21 5.35 -2.76 -16.42
C ARG A 21 6.44 -2.89 -17.50
N ARG A 22 6.97 -1.77 -17.98
CA ARG A 22 8.08 -1.74 -18.95
C ARG A 22 9.45 -1.84 -18.28
N VAL A 23 9.52 -1.75 -16.96
CA VAL A 23 10.81 -1.91 -16.26
C VAL A 23 11.18 -3.40 -16.23
N PRO A 24 12.41 -3.75 -16.65
CA PRO A 24 12.89 -5.12 -16.55
C PRO A 24 12.87 -5.60 -15.09
N THR A 25 12.28 -6.77 -14.86
CA THR A 25 12.24 -7.43 -13.54
C THR A 25 13.62 -7.84 -13.05
N ASP A 26 14.61 -7.99 -13.94
CA ASP A 26 15.99 -8.33 -13.55
C ASP A 26 16.65 -7.22 -12.72
N ASN A 27 16.24 -5.96 -12.92
CA ASN A 27 16.73 -4.82 -12.14
C ASN A 27 15.84 -4.48 -10.94
N LEU A 28 14.69 -5.14 -10.79
CA LEU A 28 13.71 -4.80 -9.76
C LEU A 28 13.15 -6.03 -9.07
N GLY A 29 13.41 -6.14 -7.77
CA GLY A 29 12.88 -7.22 -6.94
C GLY A 29 11.36 -7.37 -7.12
N ALA A 30 10.89 -8.62 -7.11
CA ALA A 30 9.47 -8.93 -7.27
C ALA A 30 8.59 -8.24 -6.22
N ASP A 31 9.08 -8.10 -4.97
CA ASP A 31 8.43 -7.32 -3.91
C ASP A 31 8.22 -5.86 -4.29
N THR A 32 9.24 -5.26 -4.90
CA THR A 32 9.29 -3.85 -5.26
C THR A 32 8.28 -3.58 -6.37
N MET A 33 8.20 -4.48 -7.36
CA MET A 33 7.22 -4.37 -8.45
C MET A 33 5.80 -4.52 -7.92
N LEU A 34 5.55 -5.50 -7.05
CA LEU A 34 4.24 -5.71 -6.42
C LEU A 34 3.85 -4.51 -5.55
N TYR A 35 4.79 -3.99 -4.76
CA TYR A 35 4.57 -2.86 -3.88
C TYR A 35 4.13 -1.63 -4.67
N TYR A 36 4.91 -1.20 -5.66
CA TYR A 36 4.59 0.01 -6.43
C TYR A 36 3.32 -0.14 -7.28
N ASN A 37 3.01 -1.32 -7.80
CA ASN A 37 1.71 -1.58 -8.43
C ASN A 37 0.56 -1.30 -7.44
N GLY A 38 0.67 -1.83 -6.22
CA GLY A 38 -0.30 -1.58 -5.16
C GLY A 38 -0.43 -0.10 -4.80
N ILE A 39 0.69 0.63 -4.68
CA ILE A 39 0.68 2.07 -4.38
C ILE A 39 0.01 2.86 -5.50
N PHE A 40 0.34 2.60 -6.76
CA PHE A 40 -0.23 3.37 -7.88
C PHE A 40 -1.73 3.18 -7.99
N LEU A 41 -2.22 1.94 -7.81
CA LEU A 41 -3.66 1.64 -7.76
C LEU A 41 -4.33 2.32 -6.56
N LEU A 42 -3.68 2.31 -5.39
CA LEU A 42 -4.21 2.97 -4.21
C LEU A 42 -4.32 4.49 -4.39
N SER A 43 -3.35 5.11 -5.05
CA SER A 43 -3.37 6.55 -5.36
C SER A 43 -4.40 6.92 -6.43
N GLN A 44 -4.86 5.96 -7.23
CA GLN A 44 -6.05 6.11 -8.09
C GLN A 44 -7.37 6.05 -7.31
N GLY A 45 -7.33 5.72 -6.02
CA GLY A 45 -8.51 5.42 -5.23
C GLY A 45 -9.00 3.98 -5.37
N ASP A 46 -8.33 3.15 -6.17
CA ASP A 46 -8.69 1.74 -6.36
C ASP A 46 -8.07 0.86 -5.27
N GLY A 47 -8.56 1.04 -4.04
CA GLY A 47 -8.17 0.21 -2.90
C GLY A 47 -8.47 -1.27 -3.11
N ARG A 48 -9.51 -1.61 -3.89
CA ARG A 48 -9.87 -3.00 -4.19
C ARG A 48 -8.82 -3.67 -5.07
N ALA A 49 -8.38 -3.01 -6.13
CA ALA A 49 -7.32 -3.52 -7.01
C ALA A 49 -5.96 -3.50 -6.33
N ALA A 50 -5.66 -2.54 -5.45
CA ALA A 50 -4.38 -2.43 -4.75
C ALA A 50 -4.13 -3.58 -3.76
N ARG A 51 -5.16 -4.03 -3.04
CA ARG A 51 -5.09 -5.07 -1.99
C ARG A 51 -4.34 -6.35 -2.39
N PRO A 52 -4.66 -7.05 -3.50
CA PRO A 52 -3.97 -8.29 -3.86
C PRO A 52 -2.47 -8.09 -4.07
N TYR A 53 -2.03 -6.96 -4.64
CA TYR A 53 -0.62 -6.68 -4.83
C TYR A 53 0.11 -6.49 -3.50
N LEU A 54 -0.45 -5.68 -2.60
CA LEU A 54 0.12 -5.43 -1.28
C LEU A 54 0.15 -6.70 -0.40
N ARG A 55 -0.88 -7.55 -0.48
CA ARG A 55 -0.88 -8.87 0.18
C ARG A 55 0.23 -9.78 -0.34
N ARG A 56 0.48 -9.79 -1.65
CA ARG A 56 1.58 -10.57 -2.22
C ARG A 56 2.95 -10.11 -1.73
N VAL A 57 3.15 -8.81 -1.49
CA VAL A 57 4.39 -8.31 -0.85
C VAL A 57 4.55 -8.92 0.55
N LEU A 58 3.49 -8.96 1.36
CA LEU A 58 3.53 -9.55 2.70
C LEU A 58 3.83 -11.06 2.70
N GLN A 59 3.52 -11.75 1.60
CA GLN A 59 3.82 -13.16 1.42
C GLN A 59 5.27 -13.42 1.01
N GLN A 60 6.06 -12.38 0.69
CA GLN A 60 7.48 -12.52 0.38
C GLN A 60 8.31 -12.51 1.68
N PRO A 61 8.87 -13.66 2.09
CA PRO A 61 9.68 -13.74 3.30
C PRO A 61 10.92 -12.85 3.15
N GLY A 62 11.22 -12.08 4.19
CA GLY A 62 12.41 -11.22 4.23
C GLY A 62 12.33 -9.91 3.43
N SER A 63 11.22 -9.63 2.73
CA SER A 63 11.09 -8.34 2.04
C SER A 63 11.14 -7.17 3.01
N ALA A 64 12.06 -6.24 2.77
CA ALA A 64 12.15 -4.98 3.50
C ALA A 64 10.88 -4.10 3.32
N LEU A 65 10.09 -4.37 2.28
CA LEU A 65 8.86 -3.67 1.97
C LEU A 65 7.65 -4.22 2.72
N SER A 66 7.72 -5.41 3.32
CA SER A 66 6.56 -6.02 4.00
C SER A 66 5.95 -5.12 5.08
N ARG A 67 6.75 -4.41 5.87
CA ARG A 67 6.23 -3.46 6.87
C ARG A 67 5.50 -2.27 6.24
N LYS A 68 6.06 -1.73 5.14
CA LYS A 68 5.44 -0.64 4.39
C LYS A 68 4.15 -1.11 3.71
N ALA A 69 4.19 -2.27 3.07
CA ALA A 69 3.06 -2.89 2.41
C ALA A 69 1.90 -3.15 3.38
N ARG A 70 2.17 -3.52 4.64
CA ARG A 70 1.12 -3.73 5.65
C ARG A 70 0.37 -2.45 5.97
N TYR A 71 1.07 -1.32 6.09
CA TYR A 71 0.42 -0.02 6.26
C TYR A 71 -0.44 0.36 5.05
N HIS A 72 0.12 0.25 3.85
CA HIS A 72 -0.64 0.57 2.64
C HIS A 72 -1.80 -0.39 2.41
N LEU A 73 -1.71 -1.64 2.88
CA LEU A 73 -2.82 -2.60 2.85
C LEU A 73 -3.96 -2.13 3.75
N ALA A 74 -3.65 -1.59 4.94
CA ALA A 74 -4.65 -1.00 5.82
C ALA A 74 -5.34 0.20 5.15
N VAL A 75 -4.56 1.07 4.47
CA VAL A 75 -5.10 2.19 3.69
C VAL A 75 -5.95 1.70 2.52
N ALA A 76 -5.56 0.60 1.86
CA ALA A 76 -6.33 0.02 0.76
C ALA A 76 -7.66 -0.58 1.24
N HIS A 77 -7.68 -1.22 2.41
CA HIS A 77 -8.93 -1.63 3.06
C HIS A 77 -9.82 -0.43 3.38
N TRP A 78 -9.23 0.65 3.91
CA TRP A 78 -9.94 1.88 4.21
C TRP A 78 -10.56 2.51 2.97
N ALA A 79 -9.79 2.68 1.89
CA ALA A 79 -10.28 3.18 0.61
C ALA A 79 -11.37 2.29 0.00
N ALA A 80 -11.30 0.97 0.23
CA ALA A 80 -12.32 0.02 -0.20
C ALA A 80 -13.57 -0.01 0.70
N LYS A 81 -13.68 0.89 1.71
CA LYS A 81 -14.74 0.94 2.72
C LYS A 81 -14.85 -0.32 3.58
N GLN A 82 -13.73 -1.03 3.74
CA GLN A 82 -13.62 -2.24 4.55
C GLN A 82 -13.10 -1.88 5.94
N TRP A 83 -13.94 -1.18 6.70
CA TRP A 83 -13.60 -0.61 8.01
C TRP A 83 -13.06 -1.64 9.01
N PRO A 84 -13.65 -2.85 9.16
CA PRO A 84 -13.14 -3.85 10.09
C PRO A 84 -11.73 -4.31 9.75
N GLU A 85 -11.47 -4.66 8.49
CA GLU A 85 -10.16 -5.10 8.02
C GLU A 85 -9.13 -3.98 8.04
N ALA A 86 -9.53 -2.75 7.70
CA ALA A 86 -8.67 -1.58 7.80
C ALA A 86 -8.20 -1.38 9.23
N ARG A 87 -9.14 -1.39 10.19
CA ARG A 87 -8.86 -1.21 11.62
C ARG A 87 -7.97 -2.33 12.16
N ALA A 88 -8.24 -3.59 11.83
CA ALA A 88 -7.40 -4.72 12.21
C ALA A 88 -5.98 -4.54 11.69
N THR A 89 -5.82 -4.22 10.41
CA THR A 89 -4.49 -4.06 9.79
C THR A 89 -3.75 -2.82 10.35
N PHE A 90 -4.44 -1.71 10.59
CA PHE A 90 -3.83 -0.54 11.24
C PHE A 90 -3.38 -0.86 12.67
N ARG A 91 -4.10 -1.70 13.41
CA ARG A 91 -3.68 -2.14 14.76
C ARG A 91 -2.37 -2.92 14.69
N GLU A 92 -2.23 -3.86 13.75
CA GLU A 92 -0.96 -4.58 13.54
C GLU A 92 0.21 -3.62 13.28
N VAL A 93 0.00 -2.60 12.45
CA VAL A 93 1.01 -1.58 12.15
C VAL A 93 1.33 -0.72 13.38
N ALA A 94 0.33 -0.41 14.20
CA ALA A 94 0.47 0.43 15.38
C ALA A 94 1.23 -0.24 16.54
N VAL A 95 1.20 -1.58 16.61
CA VAL A 95 1.93 -2.37 17.60
C VAL A 95 3.33 -2.78 17.13
N ASP A 96 3.58 -2.85 15.82
CA ASP A 96 4.90 -3.14 15.25
C ASP A 96 5.85 -1.93 15.44
N SER A 97 6.78 -2.05 16.41
CA SER A 97 7.76 -1.02 16.74
C SER A 97 8.74 -0.71 15.61
N LEU A 98 8.97 -1.68 14.72
CA LEU A 98 9.87 -1.57 13.57
C LEU A 98 9.15 -1.02 12.33
N ASN A 99 7.84 -0.80 12.40
CA ASN A 99 7.10 -0.26 11.28
C ASN A 99 7.29 1.27 11.19
N PRO A 100 7.80 1.79 10.05
CA PRO A 100 7.97 3.23 9.88
C PRO A 100 6.64 4.01 9.97
N TYR A 101 5.51 3.36 9.68
CA TYR A 101 4.19 3.97 9.72
C TYR A 101 3.44 3.75 11.03
N ARG A 102 4.10 3.22 12.06
CA ARG A 102 3.48 2.97 13.38
C ARG A 102 2.73 4.18 13.93
N ARG A 103 3.39 5.35 13.95
CA ARG A 103 2.79 6.60 14.47
C ARG A 103 1.60 7.06 13.63
N ALA A 104 1.67 6.90 12.32
CA ALA A 104 0.58 7.23 11.40
C ALA A 104 -0.64 6.33 11.67
N ALA A 105 -0.43 5.01 11.79
CA ALA A 105 -1.50 4.07 12.12
C ALA A 105 -2.15 4.37 13.48
N GLN A 106 -1.35 4.68 14.51
CA GLN A 106 -1.88 5.08 15.82
C GLN A 106 -2.71 6.37 15.76
N LYS A 107 -2.37 7.31 14.88
CA LYS A 107 -3.14 8.54 14.68
C LYS A 107 -4.47 8.23 13.99
N VAL A 108 -4.46 7.39 12.95
CA VAL A 108 -5.69 6.95 12.26
C VAL A 108 -6.65 6.24 13.22
N LEU A 109 -6.14 5.34 14.06
CA LEU A 109 -6.95 4.61 15.04
C LEU A 109 -7.50 5.48 16.17
N ARG A 110 -6.79 6.55 16.55
CA ARG A 110 -7.21 7.47 17.62
C ARG A 110 -8.27 8.47 17.18
N ASN A 111 -8.21 8.94 15.94
CA ASN A 111 -9.11 9.98 15.46
C ASN A 111 -10.53 9.46 15.13
N ASP A 112 -10.86 8.22 15.51
CA ASP A 112 -12.15 7.59 15.20
C ASP A 112 -12.53 7.70 13.69
N VAL A 113 -11.55 7.88 12.79
CA VAL A 113 -11.76 7.98 11.32
C VAL A 113 -12.33 6.66 10.75
N LEU A 114 -12.25 5.60 11.54
CA LEU A 114 -12.77 4.28 11.26
C LEU A 114 -14.01 3.94 12.11
N ARG A 115 -14.66 4.94 12.76
CA ARG A 115 -15.95 4.71 13.40
C ARG A 115 -16.98 4.44 12.31
N GLU A 116 -17.50 3.23 12.44
CA GLU A 116 -18.70 2.68 11.84
C GLU A 116 -19.72 3.78 11.51
N GLU A 117 -20.00 3.97 10.22
CA GLU A 117 -21.35 4.38 9.85
C GLU A 117 -22.23 3.18 10.23
N GLU A 118 -22.85 3.25 11.42
CA GLU A 118 -23.94 2.37 11.86
C GLU A 118 -25.19 2.59 10.99
#